data_AF-A0A4R3J7Y5-F1
#
_entry.id   AF-A0A4R3J7Y5-F1
#
_cell.length_a   1.000
_cell.length_b   1.000
_cell.length_c   1.000
_cell.angle_alpha   90.00
_cell.angle_beta   90.00
_cell.angle_gamma   90.00
#
_symmetry.space_group_name_H-M   'P 1'
#
loop_
_entity.id
_entity.type
_entity.pdbx_description
1 polymer ?
#
loop_
_entity_poly.entity_id
_entity_poly.type
_entity_poly.pdbx_seq_one_letter_code
_entity_poly.pdbx_strand_id
1 'polypeptide(L)'
;MKRSAPPREWIAFLAWCRARGLRGLPAHPWTVSAYLRWVEAHHGYAQVLRHLRVISHRHLMVSSFSPERHPLVLRTLGAIKARSKTAGARSALFDDADVLATPSDVSKKRGGGKKKLSSRMLREDAPSPATPRGRPLRRGPRLVSRRPEKQP
;
A
#
# COMPACT_ATOMS: atom_id res chain seq x y z
N MET A 1 -3.27 20.95 -37.36
CA MET A 1 -3.06 20.24 -36.08
C MET A 1 -4.39 19.67 -35.61
N LYS A 2 -4.59 18.35 -35.60
CA LYS A 2 -5.85 17.74 -35.14
C LYS A 2 -5.93 17.86 -33.61
N ARG A 3 -6.91 18.59 -33.07
CA ARG A 3 -7.15 18.62 -31.61
C ARG A 3 -7.70 17.27 -31.21
N SER A 4 -6.85 16.41 -30.65
CA SER A 4 -7.29 15.13 -30.09
C SER A 4 -8.20 15.37 -28.89
N ALA A 5 -9.31 14.64 -28.81
CA ALA A 5 -10.22 14.72 -27.68
C ALA A 5 -9.47 14.43 -26.36
N PRO A 6 -9.83 15.11 -25.26
CA PRO A 6 -9.19 14.82 -23.98
C PRO A 6 -9.46 13.38 -23.55
N PRO A 7 -8.47 12.69 -22.97
CA PRO A 7 -8.63 11.32 -22.50
C PRO A 7 -9.75 11.23 -21.46
N ARG A 8 -10.52 10.14 -21.47
CA ARG A 8 -11.71 9.96 -20.62
C ARG A 8 -11.37 10.07 -19.13
N GLU A 9 -10.18 9.63 -18.73
CA GLU A 9 -9.70 9.64 -17.35
C GLU A 9 -9.51 11.07 -16.82
N TRP A 10 -9.15 11.99 -17.71
CA TRP A 10 -9.05 13.41 -17.41
C TRP A 10 -10.42 14.05 -17.22
N ILE A 11 -11.37 13.72 -18.10
CA ILE A 11 -12.76 14.20 -18.00
C ILE A 11 -13.39 13.73 -16.69
N ALA A 12 -13.21 12.45 -16.36
CA ALA A 12 -13.69 11.88 -15.10
C ALA A 12 -13.09 12.58 -13.87
N PHE A 13 -11.80 12.91 -13.91
CA PHE A 13 -11.14 13.67 -12.83
C PHE A 13 -11.73 15.07 -12.68
N LEU A 14 -11.90 15.81 -13.79
CA LEU A 14 -12.50 17.13 -13.76
C LEU A 14 -13.94 17.12 -13.25
N ALA A 15 -14.74 16.14 -13.70
CA ALA A 15 -16.10 15.95 -13.20
C ALA A 15 -16.12 15.66 -11.69
N TRP A 16 -15.22 14.79 -11.23
CA TRP A 16 -15.08 14.46 -9.81
C TRP A 16 -14.66 15.67 -8.95
N CYS A 17 -13.74 16.49 -9.45
CA CYS A 17 -13.32 17.73 -8.81
C CYS A 17 -14.48 18.74 -8.75
N ARG A 18 -15.18 18.96 -9.87
CA ARG A 18 -16.31 19.89 -9.96
C ARG A 18 -17.44 19.52 -9.00
N ALA A 19 -17.77 18.23 -8.91
CA ALA A 19 -18.78 17.72 -7.98
C ALA A 19 -18.45 18.00 -6.50
N ARG A 20 -17.19 18.29 -6.17
CA ARG A 20 -16.70 18.56 -4.80
C ARG A 20 -16.25 20.00 -4.60
N GLY A 21 -16.50 20.89 -5.56
CA GLY A 21 -16.03 22.28 -5.50
C GLY A 21 -14.49 22.43 -5.54
N LEU A 22 -13.78 21.41 -6.04
CA LEU A 22 -12.33 21.41 -6.12
C LEU A 22 -11.86 21.90 -7.50
N ARG A 23 -10.69 22.55 -7.53
CA ARG A 23 -10.02 22.92 -8.78
C ARG A 23 -9.20 21.74 -9.33
N GLY A 24 -9.39 21.44 -10.61
CA GLY A 24 -8.67 20.36 -11.30
C GLY A 24 -7.22 20.72 -11.69
N LEU A 25 -6.88 22.01 -11.76
CA LEU A 25 -5.55 22.51 -12.11
C LEU A 25 -5.25 23.85 -11.41
N PRO A 26 -4.02 24.05 -10.88
CA PRO A 26 -3.13 22.98 -10.40
C PRO A 26 -3.80 22.26 -9.22
N ALA A 27 -3.98 20.94 -9.32
CA ALA A 27 -4.55 20.18 -8.23
C ALA A 27 -3.51 19.97 -7.12
N HIS A 28 -3.92 20.19 -5.89
CA HIS A 28 -3.10 19.83 -4.73
C HIS A 28 -2.86 18.32 -4.72
N PRO A 29 -1.66 17.80 -4.34
CA PRO A 29 -1.36 16.37 -4.36
C PRO A 29 -2.30 15.53 -3.47
N TRP A 30 -2.89 16.14 -2.44
CA TRP A 30 -3.96 15.50 -1.67
C TRP A 30 -5.21 15.24 -2.52
N THR A 31 -5.59 16.16 -3.41
CA THR A 31 -6.78 16.04 -4.29
C THR A 31 -6.60 14.87 -5.25
N VAL A 32 -5.40 14.76 -5.83
CA VAL A 32 -5.04 13.63 -6.69
C VAL A 32 -5.11 12.32 -5.89
N SER A 33 -4.53 12.29 -4.69
CA SER A 33 -4.54 11.08 -3.85
C SER A 33 -5.94 10.65 -3.42
N ALA A 34 -6.80 11.61 -3.04
CA ALA A 34 -8.20 11.38 -2.72
C ALA A 34 -8.96 10.84 -3.93
N TYR A 35 -8.72 11.40 -5.13
CA TYR A 35 -9.29 10.88 -6.37
C TYR A 35 -8.83 9.45 -6.67
N LEU A 36 -7.53 9.14 -6.55
CA LEU A 36 -7.03 7.78 -6.79
C LEU A 36 -7.68 6.76 -5.85
N ARG A 37 -7.93 7.13 -4.59
CA ARG A 37 -8.65 6.29 -3.63
C ARG A 37 -10.13 6.10 -4.00
N TRP A 38 -10.76 7.11 -4.59
CA TRP A 38 -12.12 6.98 -5.13
C TRP A 38 -12.15 6.08 -6.38
N VAL A 39 -11.15 6.17 -7.26
CA VAL A 39 -11.00 5.30 -8.44
C VAL A 39 -10.76 3.84 -8.03
N GLU A 40 -9.94 3.60 -7.01
CA GLU A 40 -9.67 2.26 -6.45
C GLU A 40 -10.96 1.52 -6.07
N ALA A 41 -11.97 2.23 -5.55
CA ALA A 41 -13.22 1.60 -5.14
C ALA A 41 -14.04 1.03 -6.31
N HIS A 42 -13.82 1.55 -7.54
CA HIS A 42 -14.60 1.19 -8.73
C HIS A 42 -13.77 0.41 -9.76
N HIS A 43 -12.43 0.48 -9.67
CA HIS A 43 -11.53 -0.05 -10.68
C HIS A 43 -10.27 -0.67 -10.07
N GLY A 44 -9.64 -1.58 -10.82
CA GLY A 44 -8.38 -2.21 -10.41
C GLY A 44 -7.18 -1.26 -10.40
N TYR A 45 -6.08 -1.72 -9.79
CA TYR A 45 -4.84 -0.96 -9.65
C TYR A 45 -4.26 -0.44 -10.97
N ALA A 46 -4.38 -1.21 -12.06
CA ALA A 46 -3.91 -0.79 -13.39
C ALA A 46 -4.65 0.46 -13.90
N GLN A 47 -5.96 0.54 -13.69
CA GLN A 47 -6.75 1.73 -14.02
C GLN A 47 -6.34 2.92 -13.16
N VAL A 48 -6.12 2.74 -11.85
CA VAL A 48 -5.62 3.81 -10.96
C VAL A 48 -4.33 4.42 -11.51
N LEU A 49 -3.37 3.60 -11.94
CA LEU A 49 -2.12 4.09 -12.54
C LEU A 49 -2.36 4.83 -13.86
N ARG A 50 -3.29 4.36 -14.69
CA ARG A 50 -3.64 5.03 -15.96
C ARG A 50 -4.25 6.41 -15.70
N HIS A 51 -5.13 6.53 -14.71
CA HIS A 51 -5.69 7.81 -14.28
C HIS A 51 -4.59 8.77 -13.79
N LEU A 52 -3.67 8.29 -12.94
CA LEU A 52 -2.56 9.11 -12.46
C LEU A 52 -1.68 9.61 -13.61
N ARG A 53 -1.27 8.75 -14.54
CA ARG A 53 -0.42 9.15 -15.68
C ARG A 53 -1.05 10.26 -16.51
N VAL A 54 -2.35 10.15 -16.80
CA VAL A 54 -3.10 11.16 -17.54
C VAL A 54 -3.15 12.48 -16.78
N ILE A 55 -3.43 12.45 -15.47
CA ILE A 55 -3.45 13.64 -14.61
C ILE A 55 -2.06 14.28 -14.54
N SER A 56 -1.01 13.50 -14.34
CA SER A 56 0.36 13.99 -14.26
C SER A 56 0.82 14.63 -15.56
N HIS A 57 0.51 14.02 -16.70
CA HIS A 57 0.79 14.61 -18.00
C HIS A 57 0.09 15.98 -18.14
N ARG A 58 -1.19 16.07 -17.79
CA ARG A 58 -1.91 17.36 -17.84
C ARG A 58 -1.34 18.40 -16.89
N HIS A 59 -0.89 18.00 -15.71
CA HIS A 59 -0.19 18.89 -14.80
C HIS A 59 1.12 19.37 -15.40
N LEU A 60 1.94 18.50 -16.00
CA LEU A 60 3.19 18.87 -16.66
C LEU A 60 2.99 19.86 -17.83
N MET A 61 1.88 19.78 -18.55
CA MET A 61 1.60 20.70 -19.66
C MET A 61 1.26 22.13 -19.19
N VAL A 62 0.73 22.29 -17.98
CA VAL A 62 0.24 23.57 -17.45
C VAL A 62 1.13 24.11 -16.33
N SER A 63 1.82 23.23 -15.62
CA SER A 63 2.63 23.53 -14.44
C SER A 63 3.91 22.67 -14.44
N SER A 64 5.03 23.22 -13.98
CA SER A 64 6.27 22.45 -13.83
C SER A 64 6.22 21.40 -12.71
N PHE A 65 5.08 21.27 -12.01
CA PHE A 65 4.89 20.32 -10.91
C PHE A 65 4.16 19.06 -11.38
N SER A 66 4.76 17.89 -11.14
CA SER A 66 4.09 16.60 -11.37
C SER A 66 3.62 15.98 -10.05
N PRO A 67 2.30 15.74 -9.88
CA PRO A 67 1.77 15.14 -8.66
C PRO A 67 2.25 13.70 -8.44
N GLU A 68 2.70 13.00 -9.48
CA GLU A 68 3.20 11.62 -9.41
C GLU A 68 4.40 11.45 -8.47
N ARG A 69 5.29 12.45 -8.41
CA ARG A 69 6.51 12.40 -7.60
C ARG A 69 6.24 12.78 -6.13
N HIS A 70 5.05 13.27 -5.82
CA HIS A 70 4.75 13.75 -4.48
C HIS A 70 4.64 12.59 -3.48
N PRO A 71 5.25 12.67 -2.28
CA PRO A 71 5.29 11.56 -1.32
C PRO A 71 3.89 11.09 -0.88
N LEU A 72 2.93 12.01 -0.79
CA LEU A 72 1.54 11.67 -0.44
C LEU A 72 0.87 10.77 -1.50
N VAL A 73 1.11 11.05 -2.79
CA VAL A 73 0.60 10.23 -3.89
C VAL A 73 1.28 8.86 -3.90
N LEU A 74 2.60 8.82 -3.73
CA LEU A 74 3.36 7.56 -3.65
C LEU A 74 2.93 6.67 -2.49
N ARG A 75 2.73 7.24 -1.29
CA ARG A 75 2.20 6.51 -0.11
C ARG A 75 0.81 5.94 -0.42
N THR A 76 -0.04 6.75 -1.06
CA THR A 76 -1.40 6.32 -1.44
C THR A 76 -1.34 5.16 -2.44
N LEU A 77 -0.53 5.26 -3.49
CA LEU A 77 -0.33 4.16 -4.44
C LEU A 77 0.20 2.89 -3.78
N GLY A 78 1.16 3.02 -2.85
CA GLY A 78 1.68 1.88 -2.09
C GLY A 78 0.56 1.17 -1.30
N ALA A 79 -0.31 1.94 -0.65
CA ALA A 79 -1.46 1.40 0.07
C ALA A 79 -2.48 0.73 -0.86
N ILE A 80 -2.78 1.34 -2.02
CA ILE A 80 -3.68 0.77 -3.03
C ILE A 80 -3.10 -0.54 -3.57
N LYS A 81 -1.81 -0.56 -3.92
CA LYS A 81 -1.11 -1.77 -4.39
C LYS A 81 -1.18 -2.90 -3.37
N ALA A 82 -0.91 -2.60 -2.10
CA ALA A 82 -1.00 -3.57 -1.02
C ALA A 82 -2.42 -4.13 -0.89
N ARG A 83 -3.45 -3.28 -0.93
CA ARG A 83 -4.85 -3.69 -0.88
C ARG A 83 -5.28 -4.53 -2.10
N SER A 84 -4.80 -4.17 -3.29
CA SER A 84 -5.08 -4.93 -4.50
C SER A 84 -4.48 -6.34 -4.43
N LYS A 85 -3.31 -6.50 -3.79
CA LYS A 85 -2.66 -7.81 -3.62
C LYS A 85 -3.41 -8.71 -2.64
N THR A 86 -3.95 -8.15 -1.56
CA THR A 86 -4.63 -8.92 -0.52
C THR A 86 -6.14 -9.08 -0.75
N ALA A 87 -6.70 -8.47 -1.80
CA ALA A 87 -8.15 -8.41 -2.03
C ALA A 87 -8.83 -9.79 -2.03
N GLY A 88 -8.25 -10.78 -2.70
CA GLY A 88 -8.80 -12.15 -2.76
C GLY A 88 -8.57 -12.98 -1.50
N ALA A 89 -7.64 -12.59 -0.63
CA ALA A 89 -7.28 -13.32 0.58
C ALA A 89 -7.82 -12.67 1.87
N ARG A 90 -8.68 -11.65 1.77
CA ARG A 90 -9.19 -10.91 2.95
C ARG A 90 -9.99 -11.78 3.90
N SER A 91 -10.72 -12.77 3.38
CA SER A 91 -11.52 -13.71 4.17
C SER A 91 -10.78 -15.00 4.54
N ALA A 92 -9.62 -15.27 3.92
CA ALA A 92 -8.79 -16.44 4.20
C ALA A 92 -7.93 -16.22 5.45
N LEU A 93 -8.59 -15.97 6.59
CA LEU A 93 -7.94 -15.78 7.89
C LEU A 93 -7.40 -17.11 8.45
N PHE A 94 -8.04 -18.21 8.07
CA PHE A 94 -7.69 -19.56 8.46
C PHE A 94 -7.41 -20.39 7.20
N ASP A 95 -6.47 -21.32 7.31
CA ASP A 95 -6.27 -22.34 6.27
C ASP A 95 -7.39 -23.37 6.38
N ASP A 96 -8.04 -23.71 5.27
CA ASP A 96 -9.10 -24.73 5.25
C ASP A 96 -8.60 -26.07 5.80
N ALA A 97 -7.30 -26.36 5.65
CA ALA A 97 -6.67 -27.55 6.21
C ALA A 97 -6.63 -27.55 7.75
N ASP A 98 -6.53 -26.38 8.39
CA ASP A 98 -6.53 -26.28 9.86
C ASP A 98 -7.94 -26.45 10.44
N VAL A 99 -8.99 -26.05 9.70
CA VAL A 99 -10.39 -26.24 10.12
C VAL A 99 -10.82 -27.70 10.00
N LEU A 100 -10.37 -28.40 8.96
CA LEU A 100 -10.72 -29.79 8.69
C LEU A 100 -9.80 -30.79 9.39
N ALA A 101 -8.68 -30.34 9.98
CA ALA A 101 -7.75 -31.21 10.69
C ALA A 101 -8.43 -31.83 11.92
N THR A 102 -8.43 -33.16 11.97
CA THR A 102 -8.77 -33.89 13.19
C THR A 102 -7.57 -33.87 14.15
N PRO A 103 -7.78 -33.95 15.47
CA PRO A 103 -6.67 -33.95 16.44
C PRO A 103 -5.65 -35.09 16.21
N SER A 104 -6.04 -36.16 15.51
CA SER A 104 -5.13 -37.23 15.07
C SER A 104 -4.14 -36.82 13.98
N ASP A 105 -4.47 -35.84 13.12
CA ASP A 105 -3.60 -35.40 12.02
C ASP A 105 -2.47 -34.48 12.49
N VAL A 106 -2.72 -33.70 13.55
CA VAL A 106 -1.73 -32.77 14.15
C VAL A 106 -0.52 -33.53 14.72
N SER A 107 -0.75 -34.76 15.23
CA SER A 107 0.31 -35.63 15.75
C SER A 107 1.27 -36.16 14.67
N LYS A 108 0.84 -36.22 13.39
CA LYS A 108 1.68 -36.73 12.29
C LYS A 108 2.57 -35.65 11.66
N LYS A 109 2.16 -34.38 11.72
CA LYS A 109 2.85 -33.25 11.06
C LYS A 109 4.09 -32.72 11.81
N ARG A 110 4.28 -33.10 13.08
CA ARG A 110 5.47 -32.72 13.88
C ARG A 110 6.75 -33.50 13.51
N GLY A 111 6.67 -34.52 12.63
CA GLY A 111 7.77 -35.44 12.37
C GLY A 111 8.56 -35.26 11.06
N GLY A 112 8.20 -34.36 10.14
CA GLY A 112 8.78 -34.39 8.79
C GLY A 112 8.98 -33.02 8.14
N GLY A 113 10.23 -32.52 8.13
CA GLY A 113 10.54 -31.28 7.42
C GLY A 113 11.98 -30.77 7.47
N LYS A 114 13.01 -31.63 7.50
CA LYS A 114 14.39 -31.18 7.22
C LYS A 114 14.55 -30.97 5.71
N LYS A 115 14.26 -29.76 5.19
CA LYS A 115 14.72 -29.37 3.85
C LYS A 115 16.17 -28.89 3.95
N LYS A 116 17.07 -29.67 3.34
CA LYS A 116 18.50 -29.38 3.19
C LYS A 116 18.69 -28.04 2.46
N LEU A 117 19.40 -27.10 3.08
CA LEU A 117 20.01 -25.97 2.37
C LEU A 117 21.17 -26.52 1.53
N SER A 118 21.01 -26.54 0.21
CA SER A 118 22.13 -26.74 -0.70
C SER A 118 22.97 -25.45 -0.76
N SER A 119 24.18 -25.55 -0.26
CA SER A 119 25.30 -24.65 -0.54
C SER A 119 25.41 -24.37 -2.04
N ARG A 120 25.38 -23.09 -2.43
CA ARG A 120 26.04 -22.64 -3.65
C ARG A 120 26.73 -21.31 -3.38
N MET A 121 28.04 -21.43 -3.30
CA MET A 121 29.05 -20.41 -3.03
C MET A 121 29.26 -19.51 -4.27
N LEU A 122 29.80 -18.31 -3.99
CA LEU A 122 30.47 -17.32 -4.88
C LEU A 122 29.61 -16.24 -5.58
N ARG A 123 29.58 -15.05 -4.97
CA ARG A 123 30.33 -13.86 -5.48
C ARG A 123 30.30 -12.72 -4.46
N GLU A 124 31.48 -12.26 -4.05
CA GLU A 124 31.70 -11.02 -3.29
C GLU A 124 31.65 -9.78 -4.20
N ASP A 125 31.52 -8.62 -3.54
CA ASP A 125 31.76 -7.23 -3.97
C ASP A 125 30.53 -6.32 -4.23
N ALA A 126 29.97 -5.77 -3.13
CA ALA A 126 29.61 -4.35 -2.97
C ALA A 126 29.11 -4.07 -1.52
N PRO A 127 29.45 -2.93 -0.89
CA PRO A 127 28.98 -2.60 0.45
C PRO A 127 27.48 -2.30 0.46
N SER A 128 26.72 -3.16 1.14
CA SER A 128 25.28 -3.03 1.34
C SER A 128 24.94 -1.83 2.24
N PRO A 129 23.97 -0.96 1.88
CA PRO A 129 23.54 0.12 2.76
C PRO A 129 22.91 -0.46 4.03
N ALA A 130 23.46 -0.06 5.18
CA ALA A 130 23.07 -0.52 6.51
C ALA A 130 21.55 -0.50 6.71
N THR A 131 20.96 -1.70 6.79
CA THR A 131 19.57 -1.89 7.21
C THR A 131 19.41 -1.34 8.62
N PRO A 132 18.43 -0.45 8.91
CA PRO A 132 18.19 -0.01 10.27
C PRO A 132 17.78 -1.25 11.09
N ARG A 133 18.63 -1.63 12.05
CA ARG A 133 18.36 -2.72 12.98
C ARG A 133 17.04 -2.40 13.68
N GLY A 134 16.00 -3.17 13.37
CA GLY A 134 14.69 -3.01 14.00
C GLY A 134 14.85 -3.06 15.51
N ARG A 135 14.40 -2.00 16.20
CA ARG A 135 14.33 -2.01 17.67
C ARG A 135 13.50 -3.24 18.08
N PRO A 136 13.98 -4.10 18.98
CA PRO A 136 13.19 -5.22 19.44
C PRO A 136 11.91 -4.69 20.09
N LEU A 137 10.76 -5.21 19.67
CA LEU A 137 9.48 -4.89 20.27
C LEU A 137 9.52 -5.31 21.76
N ARG A 138 9.11 -4.40 22.63
CA ARG A 138 9.12 -4.60 24.08
C ARG A 138 8.12 -5.69 24.44
N ARG A 139 8.57 -6.79 25.07
CA ARG A 139 7.76 -7.99 25.37
C ARG A 139 6.68 -7.81 26.45
N GLY A 140 6.33 -6.58 26.84
CA GLY A 140 5.29 -6.38 27.84
C GLY A 140 4.91 -4.91 28.08
N PRO A 141 3.64 -4.65 28.46
CA PRO A 141 3.16 -3.32 28.81
C PRO A 141 3.90 -2.77 30.03
N ARG A 142 4.07 -1.44 30.11
CA ARG A 142 4.60 -0.80 31.32
C ARG A 142 3.52 -0.82 32.40
N LEU A 143 3.74 -1.61 33.44
CA LEU A 143 2.93 -1.53 34.66
C LEU A 143 3.29 -0.22 35.37
N VAL A 144 2.30 0.67 35.49
CA VAL A 144 2.40 1.91 36.27
C VAL A 144 1.93 1.58 37.68
N SER A 145 2.79 1.72 38.68
CA SER A 145 2.35 1.65 40.08
C SER A 145 1.56 2.91 40.41
N ARG A 146 0.39 2.75 41.05
CA ARG A 146 -0.37 3.89 41.56
C ARG A 146 0.38 4.46 42.76
N ARG A 147 0.60 5.78 42.75
CA ARG A 147 1.16 6.54 43.88
C ARG A 147 0.21 6.36 45.08
N PRO A 148 0.69 5.99 46.28
CA PRO A 148 -0.18 5.93 47.45
C PRO A 148 -0.68 7.35 47.77
N GLU A 149 -2.00 7.49 47.87
CA GLU A 149 -2.63 8.70 48.41
C GLU A 149 -2.22 8.85 49.87
N LYS A 150 -1.60 9.99 50.19
CA LYS A 150 -1.43 10.43 51.57
C LYS A 150 -2.81 10.87 52.06
N GLN A 151 -3.42 10.10 52.95
CA GLN A 151 -4.57 10.57 53.73
C GLN A 151 -4.09 11.58 54.79
N PRO A 152 -4.94 12.56 55.15
CA PRO A 152 -4.57 13.77 55.89
C PRO A 152 -4.04 13.52 57.30
#